data_AF-A0A3B1ASS0-F1
#
_entry.id   AF-A0A3B1ASS0-F1
#
_cell.length_a   1.000
_cell.length_b   1.000
_cell.length_c   1.000
_cell.angle_alpha   90.00
_cell.angle_beta   90.00
_cell.angle_gamma   90.00
#
_symmetry.space_group_name_H-M   'P 1'
#
loop_
_entity.id
_entity.type
_entity.pdbx_description
1 polymer ?
#
loop_
_entity_poly.entity_id
_entity_poly.type
_entity_poly.pdbx_seq_one_letter_code
_entity_poly.pdbx_strand_id
1 'polypeptide(L)'
;RIQDRANRPFNVWDGRVRMSIAGYQDKLSVYADDQGKLSLVEGVLASTHILKPEPMNPNLSKLVANEHFCLKLAATLGIPSAEVEILRVPEPVLMVKRFDRINHNSHVERLHVVDSCQVLNLSVNHKYERNFGSGRDVANIRDGVSFEKLFSIAPLTQFEAATRMMLIRWTILQYLIGNSDAHGKNLSFLVEPGGLRLAPAYDLVSVCIYPDIEHEFAMAIGDEFDISKIRAFDWADFAERCGVERRLLVREMNRMIKAVRIQLPKLLALPDYTADEQATLQEVSNLMIKQAEQLEADAKMITKVVLE
;
A
#
# COMPACT_ATOMS: atom_id res chain seq x y z
N ARG A 1 16.51 18.09 -13.69
CA ARG A 1 16.15 16.68 -13.95
C ARG A 1 14.76 16.38 -13.42
N ILE A 2 14.51 16.51 -12.12
CA ILE A 2 13.16 16.41 -11.53
C ILE A 2 12.18 17.34 -12.26
N GLN A 3 12.52 18.62 -12.45
CA GLN A 3 11.71 19.57 -13.22
C GLN A 3 11.71 19.35 -14.76
N ASP A 4 12.57 18.46 -15.29
CA ASP A 4 12.74 18.23 -16.73
C ASP A 4 12.31 16.81 -17.14
N ARG A 5 11.49 16.15 -16.29
CA ARG A 5 11.05 14.75 -16.48
C ARG A 5 10.26 14.52 -17.77
N ALA A 6 9.58 15.55 -18.29
CA ALA A 6 8.86 15.48 -19.57
C ALA A 6 9.79 15.23 -20.76
N ASN A 7 11.01 15.77 -20.73
CA ASN A 7 11.98 15.66 -21.82
C ASN A 7 13.06 14.62 -21.54
N ARG A 8 13.31 14.32 -20.26
CA ARG A 8 14.37 13.42 -19.81
C ARG A 8 13.83 12.46 -18.74
N PRO A 9 13.50 11.21 -19.11
CA PRO A 9 12.88 10.26 -18.19
C PRO A 9 13.67 10.10 -16.88
N PHE A 10 12.97 10.03 -15.76
CA PHE A 10 13.59 10.10 -14.43
C PHE A 10 14.61 8.97 -14.17
N ASN A 11 14.37 7.81 -14.77
CA ASN A 11 15.21 6.62 -14.68
C ASN A 11 16.37 6.60 -15.69
N VAL A 12 16.52 7.59 -16.57
CA VAL A 12 17.61 7.62 -17.57
C VAL A 12 18.80 8.43 -17.06
N TRP A 13 19.90 7.75 -16.78
CA TRP A 13 21.15 8.35 -16.29
C TRP A 13 22.33 7.88 -17.13
N ASP A 14 23.22 8.81 -17.47
CA ASP A 14 24.42 8.55 -18.30
C ASP A 14 24.12 7.87 -19.65
N GLY A 15 22.99 8.22 -20.26
CA GLY A 15 22.52 7.63 -21.52
C GLY A 15 21.97 6.21 -21.39
N ARG A 16 21.79 5.69 -20.18
CA ARG A 16 21.28 4.33 -19.92
C ARG A 16 19.97 4.37 -19.11
N VAL A 17 19.04 3.49 -19.46
CA VAL A 17 17.82 3.26 -18.66
C VAL A 17 18.20 2.48 -17.40
N ARG A 18 17.90 3.03 -16.22
CA ARG A 18 18.18 2.45 -14.90
C ARG A 18 16.87 1.96 -14.25
N MET A 19 16.13 1.09 -14.94
CA MET A 19 14.87 0.52 -14.45
C MET A 19 15.09 -0.92 -13.97
N SER A 20 14.77 -1.20 -12.71
CA SER A 20 14.84 -2.56 -12.11
C SER A 20 13.69 -2.86 -11.15
N ILE A 21 12.67 -1.98 -11.11
CA ILE A 21 11.55 -2.06 -10.15
C ILE A 21 10.25 -1.80 -10.92
N ALA A 22 9.26 -2.65 -10.70
CA ALA A 22 7.94 -2.56 -11.32
C ALA A 22 7.10 -1.39 -10.75
N GLY A 23 6.03 -1.01 -11.47
CA GLY A 23 5.05 0.01 -11.09
C GLY A 23 5.01 1.19 -12.07
N TYR A 24 3.87 1.90 -12.09
CA TYR A 24 3.57 2.92 -13.10
C TYR A 24 4.26 4.27 -12.87
N GLN A 25 4.49 4.64 -11.61
CA GLN A 25 5.15 5.90 -11.25
C GLN A 25 6.64 5.91 -11.58
N ASP A 26 7.14 7.10 -11.94
CA ASP A 26 8.57 7.37 -12.04
C ASP A 26 9.28 6.97 -10.74
N LYS A 27 10.37 6.23 -10.87
CA LYS A 27 11.16 5.79 -9.73
C LYS A 27 12.62 5.60 -10.09
N LEU A 28 13.49 5.81 -9.10
CA LEU A 28 14.92 5.61 -9.24
C LEU A 28 15.47 4.82 -8.05
N SER A 29 16.23 3.76 -8.33
CA SER A 29 16.97 3.02 -7.32
C SER A 29 18.29 3.70 -7.01
N VAL A 30 18.56 3.96 -5.73
CA VAL A 30 19.81 4.58 -5.26
C VAL A 30 20.39 3.84 -4.07
N TYR A 31 21.70 3.95 -3.89
CA TYR A 31 22.37 3.66 -2.63
C TYR A 31 22.45 4.96 -1.82
N ALA A 32 22.10 4.90 -0.54
CA ALA A 32 22.35 5.96 0.42
C ALA A 32 23.36 5.46 1.45
N ASP A 33 24.41 6.24 1.69
CA ASP A 33 25.38 5.96 2.77
C ASP A 33 24.91 6.52 4.12
N ASP A 34 25.67 6.23 5.19
CA ASP A 34 25.36 6.66 6.56
C ASP A 34 25.39 8.20 6.73
N GLN A 35 25.93 8.93 5.74
CA GLN A 35 25.98 10.39 5.71
C GLN A 35 24.83 10.98 4.88
N GLY A 36 23.95 10.15 4.33
CA GLY A 36 22.81 10.55 3.51
C GLY A 36 23.17 10.88 2.05
N LYS A 37 24.40 10.59 1.60
CA LYS A 37 24.80 10.84 0.22
C LYS A 37 24.21 9.77 -0.69
N LEU A 38 23.56 10.22 -1.76
CA LEU A 38 22.91 9.36 -2.74
C LEU A 38 23.85 9.06 -3.91
N SER A 39 23.96 7.77 -4.26
CA SER A 39 24.77 7.29 -5.38
C SER A 39 23.98 6.31 -6.24
N LEU A 40 24.23 6.33 -7.56
CA LEU A 40 23.80 5.26 -8.45
C LEU A 40 24.70 4.04 -8.23
N VAL A 41 24.14 2.85 -8.38
CA VAL A 41 24.88 1.58 -8.24
C VAL A 41 25.08 0.92 -9.61
N GLU A 42 26.23 0.25 -9.78
CA GLU A 42 26.59 -0.47 -11.00
C GLU A 42 27.12 -1.87 -10.71
N GLY A 43 27.07 -2.74 -11.72
CA GLY A 43 27.61 -4.09 -11.65
C GLY A 43 26.97 -4.91 -10.54
N VAL A 44 27.80 -5.41 -9.63
CA VAL A 44 27.37 -6.28 -8.52
C VAL A 44 26.80 -5.53 -7.32
N LEU A 45 26.97 -4.20 -7.25
CA LEU A 45 26.44 -3.36 -6.17
C LEU A 45 24.91 -3.34 -6.18
N ALA A 46 24.30 -3.05 -5.02
CA ALA A 46 22.84 -3.01 -4.89
C ALA A 46 22.37 -1.69 -4.28
N SER A 47 21.25 -1.19 -4.80
CA SER A 47 20.56 -0.03 -4.23
C SER A 47 19.97 -0.39 -2.87
N THR A 48 19.88 0.59 -1.98
CA THR A 48 19.27 0.48 -0.64
C THR A 48 17.96 1.24 -0.54
N HIS A 49 17.69 2.17 -1.45
CA HIS A 49 16.51 3.01 -1.44
C HIS A 49 15.86 3.15 -2.82
N ILE A 50 14.59 3.51 -2.81
CA ILE A 50 13.78 3.86 -3.99
C ILE A 50 13.35 5.32 -3.81
N LEU A 51 13.69 6.15 -4.79
CA LEU A 51 13.22 7.53 -4.88
C LEU A 51 11.96 7.57 -5.74
N LYS A 52 10.87 8.12 -5.21
CA LYS A 52 9.63 8.40 -5.93
C LYS A 52 9.37 9.91 -5.94
N PRO A 53 9.62 10.62 -7.05
CA PRO A 53 9.32 12.04 -7.12
C PRO A 53 7.81 12.27 -7.21
N GLU A 54 7.40 13.51 -6.97
CA GLU A 54 6.04 13.97 -7.27
C GLU A 54 5.64 13.64 -8.73
N PRO A 55 4.45 13.09 -8.99
CA PRO A 55 3.98 12.83 -10.35
C PRO A 55 3.92 14.11 -11.18
N MET A 56 4.09 13.96 -12.50
CA MET A 56 3.89 15.08 -13.42
C MET A 56 2.41 15.42 -13.65
N ASN A 57 1.51 14.48 -13.33
CA ASN A 57 0.07 14.70 -13.47
C ASN A 57 -0.42 15.62 -12.33
N PRO A 58 -0.90 16.85 -12.61
CA PRO A 58 -1.37 17.78 -11.58
C PRO A 58 -2.58 17.25 -10.80
N ASN A 59 -3.35 16.31 -11.36
CA ASN A 59 -4.49 15.69 -10.69
C ASN A 59 -4.06 14.73 -9.56
N LEU A 60 -2.77 14.40 -9.49
CA LEU A 60 -2.16 13.59 -8.43
C LEU A 60 -1.22 14.43 -7.56
N SER A 61 -1.54 15.70 -7.34
CA SER A 61 -0.73 16.62 -6.55
C SER A 61 -0.54 16.15 -5.09
N LYS A 62 0.64 16.46 -4.53
CA LYS A 62 1.05 16.14 -3.15
C LYS A 62 1.04 14.65 -2.82
N LEU A 63 1.21 13.79 -3.83
CA LEU A 63 1.22 12.35 -3.67
C LEU A 63 2.38 11.87 -2.80
N VAL A 64 3.52 12.57 -2.82
CA VAL A 64 4.65 12.27 -1.93
C VAL A 64 4.26 12.43 -0.45
N ALA A 65 3.57 13.54 -0.12
CA ALA A 65 3.11 13.78 1.24
C ALA A 65 2.02 12.78 1.65
N ASN A 66 1.09 12.46 0.74
CA ASN A 66 0.04 11.47 0.94
C ASN A 66 0.62 10.07 1.25
N GLU A 67 1.56 9.57 0.43
CA GLU A 67 2.17 8.26 0.63
C GLU A 67 2.99 8.22 1.93
N HIS A 68 3.78 9.27 2.20
CA HIS A 68 4.52 9.39 3.46
C HIS A 68 3.59 9.32 4.68
N PHE A 69 2.50 10.09 4.67
CA PHE A 69 1.53 10.14 5.75
C PHE A 69 0.86 8.78 5.98
N CYS A 70 0.42 8.10 4.91
CA CYS A 70 -0.21 6.79 4.99
C CYS A 70 0.75 5.71 5.51
N LEU A 71 2.02 5.71 5.09
CA LEU A 71 3.03 4.77 5.59
C LEU A 71 3.39 5.00 7.06
N LYS A 72 3.49 6.27 7.50
CA LYS A 72 3.67 6.60 8.92
C LYS A 72 2.44 6.17 9.74
N LEU A 73 1.22 6.39 9.23
CA LEU A 73 0.00 5.93 9.88
C LEU A 73 -0.01 4.40 10.05
N ALA A 74 0.28 3.65 8.99
CA ALA A 74 0.32 2.19 9.02
C ALA A 74 1.21 1.64 10.17
N ALA A 75 2.41 2.21 10.33
CA ALA A 75 3.32 1.85 11.41
C ALA A 75 2.68 2.06 12.80
N THR A 76 1.99 3.19 13.02
CA THR A 76 1.30 3.47 14.29
C THR A 76 0.11 2.54 14.56
N LEU A 77 -0.46 1.93 13.52
CA LEU A 77 -1.56 0.97 13.62
C LEU A 77 -1.06 -0.48 13.82
N GLY A 78 0.25 -0.66 13.99
CA GLY A 78 0.85 -1.98 14.21
C GLY A 78 0.90 -2.83 12.94
N ILE A 79 0.97 -2.18 11.78
CA ILE A 79 1.27 -2.79 10.48
C ILE A 79 2.71 -2.39 10.14
N PRO A 80 3.66 -3.33 10.10
CA PRO A 80 5.02 -3.03 9.65
C PRO A 80 4.97 -2.39 8.26
N SER A 81 5.58 -1.23 8.09
CA SER A 81 5.65 -0.49 6.83
C SER A 81 7.09 -0.14 6.48
N ALA A 82 7.35 0.11 5.20
CA ALA A 82 8.64 0.57 4.73
C ALA A 82 9.02 1.90 5.41
N GLU A 83 10.27 2.03 5.82
CA GLU A 83 10.79 3.28 6.35
C GLU A 83 10.84 4.32 5.23
N VAL A 84 10.30 5.51 5.50
CA VAL A 84 10.19 6.60 4.53
C VAL A 84 10.58 7.95 5.11
N GLU A 85 11.14 8.77 4.23
CA GLU A 85 11.52 10.17 4.45
C GLU A 85 11.16 11.01 3.21
N ILE A 86 10.92 12.31 3.40
CA ILE A 86 10.70 13.25 2.30
C ILE A 86 11.99 14.04 2.06
N LEU A 87 12.60 13.86 0.89
CA LEU A 87 13.67 14.72 0.41
C LEU A 87 13.09 15.95 -0.29
N ARG A 88 13.68 17.12 -0.05
CA ARG A 88 13.24 18.41 -0.62
C ARG A 88 14.20 18.86 -1.71
N VAL A 89 14.04 18.43 -2.98
CA VAL A 89 14.98 18.80 -4.05
C VAL A 89 14.42 18.76 -5.47
N PRO A 90 14.41 19.89 -6.21
CA PRO A 90 13.70 21.12 -5.85
C PRO A 90 12.18 20.90 -5.61
N GLU A 91 11.67 19.72 -5.96
CA GLU A 91 10.32 19.23 -5.66
C GLU A 91 10.42 18.13 -4.58
N PRO A 92 9.32 17.79 -3.88
CA PRO A 92 9.31 16.66 -2.96
C PRO A 92 9.62 15.34 -3.67
N VAL A 93 10.42 14.51 -3.00
CA VAL A 93 10.73 13.14 -3.40
C VAL A 93 10.59 12.23 -2.19
N LEU A 94 9.74 11.21 -2.28
CA LEU A 94 9.67 10.17 -1.27
C LEU A 94 10.89 9.25 -1.40
N MET A 95 11.68 9.15 -0.34
CA MET A 95 12.76 8.18 -0.23
C MET A 95 12.29 7.00 0.60
N VAL A 96 12.18 5.84 -0.05
CA VAL A 96 11.70 4.60 0.57
C VAL A 96 12.87 3.65 0.76
N LYS A 97 13.13 3.24 2.01
CA LYS A 97 14.12 2.22 2.32
C LYS A 97 13.64 0.86 1.86
N ARG A 98 14.50 0.14 1.13
CA ARG A 98 14.19 -1.18 0.60
C ARG A 98 14.25 -2.23 1.70
N PHE A 99 13.13 -2.92 1.94
CA PHE A 99 13.07 -4.04 2.87
C PHE A 99 13.72 -5.32 2.34
N ASP A 100 14.00 -5.40 1.04
CA ASP A 100 14.66 -6.53 0.38
C ASP A 100 16.19 -6.39 0.35
N ARG A 101 16.74 -5.56 1.23
CA ARG A 101 18.15 -5.21 1.32
C ARG A 101 18.61 -5.21 2.78
N ILE A 102 19.76 -5.83 3.05
CA ILE A 102 20.46 -5.70 4.32
C ILE A 102 21.81 -5.05 4.05
N ASN A 103 22.06 -3.90 4.67
CA ASN A 103 23.33 -3.20 4.52
C ASN A 103 24.34 -3.77 5.52
N HIS A 104 25.38 -4.42 5.01
CA HIS A 104 26.55 -4.83 5.79
C HIS A 104 27.70 -3.86 5.52
N ASN A 105 28.65 -3.75 6.44
CA ASN A 105 29.79 -2.82 6.31
C ASN A 105 30.57 -2.96 4.99
N SER A 106 30.58 -4.15 4.37
CA SER A 106 31.33 -4.45 3.15
C SER A 106 30.49 -4.59 1.89
N HIS A 107 29.18 -4.82 2.01
CA HIS A 107 28.30 -5.07 0.87
C HIS A 107 26.82 -4.95 1.24
N VAL A 108 25.96 -4.84 0.23
CA VAL A 108 24.51 -4.88 0.41
C VAL A 108 24.00 -6.26 0.00
N GLU A 109 23.48 -7.02 0.97
CA GLU A 109 22.84 -8.31 0.73
C GLU A 109 21.45 -8.10 0.12
N ARG A 110 21.10 -8.94 -0.87
CA ARG A 110 19.78 -8.94 -1.52
C ARG A 110 18.94 -10.08 -0.95
N LEU A 111 17.79 -9.75 -0.39
CA LEU A 111 16.81 -10.74 0.03
C LEU A 111 15.89 -11.08 -1.14
N HIS A 112 15.53 -12.35 -1.30
CA HIS A 112 14.60 -12.76 -2.33
C HIS A 112 13.18 -12.36 -1.93
N VAL A 113 12.50 -11.62 -2.81
CA VAL A 113 11.12 -11.17 -2.63
C VAL A 113 10.28 -11.55 -3.84
N VAL A 114 9.04 -11.93 -3.56
CA VAL A 114 7.98 -12.17 -4.54
C VAL A 114 6.73 -11.37 -4.16
N ASP A 115 6.01 -10.83 -5.14
CA ASP A 115 4.70 -10.22 -4.92
C ASP A 115 3.57 -11.27 -4.89
N SER A 116 2.37 -10.90 -4.43
CA SER A 116 1.26 -11.86 -4.34
C SER A 116 0.86 -12.44 -5.69
N CYS A 117 1.00 -11.71 -6.81
CA CYS A 117 0.74 -12.29 -8.14
C CYS A 117 1.72 -13.43 -8.41
N GLN A 118 3.01 -13.24 -8.11
CA GLN A 118 4.03 -14.26 -8.28
C GLN A 118 3.80 -15.47 -7.36
N VAL A 119 3.44 -15.25 -6.08
CA VAL A 119 3.12 -16.34 -5.14
C VAL A 119 1.92 -17.16 -5.64
N LEU A 120 0.90 -16.49 -6.19
CA LEU A 120 -0.31 -17.11 -6.71
C LEU A 120 -0.13 -17.65 -8.15
N ASN A 121 1.06 -17.55 -8.73
CA ASN A 121 1.34 -17.92 -10.11
C ASN A 121 0.41 -17.22 -11.13
N LEU A 122 0.08 -15.97 -10.87
CA LEU A 122 -0.75 -15.11 -11.70
C LEU A 122 0.12 -14.14 -12.51
N SER A 123 -0.28 -13.90 -13.77
CA SER A 123 0.41 -12.91 -14.62
C SER A 123 0.18 -11.49 -14.10
N VAL A 124 1.00 -10.54 -14.54
CA VAL A 124 0.85 -9.10 -14.19
C VAL A 124 -0.54 -8.54 -14.54
N ASN A 125 -1.20 -9.08 -15.57
CA ASN A 125 -2.54 -8.66 -15.99
C ASN A 125 -3.63 -9.03 -14.97
N HIS A 126 -3.32 -9.94 -14.03
CA HIS A 126 -4.22 -10.42 -12.99
C HIS A 126 -3.99 -9.72 -11.65
N LYS A 127 -3.29 -8.58 -11.64
CA LYS A 127 -3.01 -7.84 -10.41
C LYS A 127 -4.28 -7.29 -9.75
N TYR A 128 -5.27 -6.89 -10.54
CA TYR A 128 -6.61 -6.48 -10.07
C TYR A 128 -7.54 -7.68 -10.07
N GLU A 129 -8.45 -7.76 -9.10
CA GLU A 129 -9.44 -8.83 -9.02
C GLU A 129 -10.25 -8.91 -10.31
N ARG A 130 -10.81 -7.78 -10.75
CA ARG A 130 -11.38 -7.58 -12.09
C ARG A 130 -10.27 -7.37 -13.12
N ASN A 131 -9.61 -8.46 -13.52
CA ASN A 131 -8.43 -8.44 -14.39
C ASN A 131 -8.68 -7.90 -15.82
N PHE A 132 -9.94 -7.79 -16.25
CA PHE A 132 -10.33 -7.16 -17.50
C PHE A 132 -10.97 -5.76 -17.34
N GLY A 133 -11.04 -5.24 -16.11
CA GLY A 133 -11.60 -3.91 -15.78
C GLY A 133 -13.06 -3.93 -15.29
N SER A 134 -13.60 -2.74 -15.03
CA SER A 134 -14.95 -2.50 -14.46
C SER A 134 -16.08 -2.44 -15.50
N GLY A 135 -15.75 -2.61 -16.79
CA GLY A 135 -16.74 -2.56 -17.88
C GLY A 135 -17.84 -3.62 -17.71
N ARG A 136 -19.09 -3.24 -17.96
CA ARG A 136 -20.30 -4.08 -17.77
C ARG A 136 -20.14 -5.53 -18.25
N ASP A 137 -19.54 -5.74 -19.42
CA ASP A 137 -19.45 -7.06 -20.05
C ASP A 137 -18.40 -7.97 -19.41
N VAL A 138 -17.46 -7.38 -18.64
CA VAL A 138 -16.34 -8.09 -18.01
C VAL A 138 -16.31 -7.94 -16.48
N ALA A 139 -17.21 -7.15 -15.89
CA ALA A 139 -17.22 -6.83 -14.46
C ALA A 139 -17.36 -8.05 -13.53
N ASN A 140 -17.91 -9.16 -14.05
CA ASN A 140 -18.05 -10.43 -13.34
C ASN A 140 -16.85 -11.37 -13.51
N ILE A 141 -15.88 -11.02 -14.37
CA ILE A 141 -14.64 -11.78 -14.54
C ILE A 141 -13.66 -11.35 -13.45
N ARG A 142 -13.55 -12.17 -12.41
CA ARG A 142 -12.78 -11.89 -11.17
C ARG A 142 -11.61 -12.87 -10.98
N ASP A 143 -10.88 -13.14 -12.07
CA ASP A 143 -9.82 -14.16 -12.09
C ASP A 143 -8.50 -13.65 -11.48
N GLY A 144 -8.40 -12.35 -11.21
CA GLY A 144 -7.22 -11.75 -10.62
C GLY A 144 -7.06 -12.01 -9.12
N VAL A 145 -6.08 -11.34 -8.53
CA VAL A 145 -5.85 -11.41 -7.08
C VAL A 145 -7.06 -10.82 -6.35
N SER A 146 -7.63 -11.59 -5.43
CA SER A 146 -8.71 -11.21 -4.52
C SER A 146 -8.26 -11.40 -3.07
N PHE A 147 -9.00 -10.88 -2.09
CA PHE A 147 -8.66 -11.13 -0.69
C PHE A 147 -8.68 -12.62 -0.35
N GLU A 148 -9.64 -13.40 -0.86
CA GLU A 148 -9.66 -14.86 -0.66
C GLU A 148 -8.34 -15.51 -1.11
N LYS A 149 -7.87 -15.16 -2.31
CA LYS A 149 -6.57 -15.63 -2.82
C LYS A 149 -5.39 -15.12 -1.98
N LEU A 150 -5.45 -13.90 -1.44
CA LEU A 150 -4.40 -13.42 -0.53
C LEU A 150 -4.37 -14.19 0.78
N PHE A 151 -5.54 -14.49 1.37
CA PHE A 151 -5.64 -15.25 2.60
C PHE A 151 -5.24 -16.72 2.40
N SER A 152 -5.39 -17.28 1.20
CA SER A 152 -4.91 -18.63 0.87
C SER A 152 -3.38 -18.75 0.83
N ILE A 153 -2.64 -17.64 0.80
CA ILE A 153 -1.17 -17.63 0.94
C ILE A 153 -0.76 -17.88 2.39
N ALA A 154 -1.60 -17.57 3.38
CA ALA A 154 -1.21 -17.60 4.79
C ALA A 154 -0.63 -18.96 5.27
N PRO A 155 -1.15 -20.13 4.86
CA PRO A 155 -0.56 -21.43 5.21
C PRO A 155 0.85 -21.67 4.62
N LEU A 156 1.27 -20.91 3.62
CA LEU A 156 2.61 -20.97 3.02
C LEU A 156 3.63 -20.12 3.78
N THR A 157 3.20 -19.36 4.78
CA THR A 157 4.08 -18.50 5.56
C THR A 157 4.59 -19.18 6.83
N GLN A 158 5.74 -18.74 7.32
CA GLN A 158 6.34 -19.23 8.56
C GLN A 158 5.42 -19.08 9.78
N PHE A 159 4.61 -18.01 9.78
CA PHE A 159 3.73 -17.64 10.88
C PHE A 159 2.34 -17.34 10.31
N GLU A 160 1.58 -18.40 10.04
CA GLU A 160 0.25 -18.31 9.43
C GLU A 160 -0.65 -17.34 10.20
N ALA A 161 -0.83 -17.55 11.51
CA ALA A 161 -1.71 -16.72 12.34
C ALA A 161 -1.31 -15.24 12.35
N ALA A 162 0.00 -14.95 12.37
CA ALA A 162 0.52 -13.59 12.28
C ALA A 162 0.24 -12.97 10.90
N THR A 163 0.39 -13.76 9.83
CA THR A 163 0.09 -13.33 8.47
C THR A 163 -1.39 -13.02 8.29
N ARG A 164 -2.29 -13.90 8.75
CA ARG A 164 -3.75 -13.68 8.71
C ARG A 164 -4.13 -12.41 9.47
N MET A 165 -3.54 -12.19 10.65
CA MET A 165 -3.75 -10.96 11.42
C MET A 165 -3.29 -9.72 10.65
N MET A 166 -2.13 -9.78 9.97
CA MET A 166 -1.64 -8.68 9.15
C MET A 166 -2.52 -8.42 7.93
N LEU A 167 -3.04 -9.45 7.27
CA LEU A 167 -3.97 -9.30 6.15
C LEU A 167 -5.30 -8.67 6.59
N ILE A 168 -5.82 -9.03 7.77
CA ILE A 168 -7.01 -8.37 8.36
C ILE A 168 -6.73 -6.88 8.55
N ARG A 169 -5.64 -6.54 9.23
CA ARG A 169 -5.28 -5.14 9.50
C ARG A 169 -5.00 -4.37 8.23
N TRP A 170 -4.31 -4.97 7.27
CA TRP A 170 -4.04 -4.36 5.97
C TRP A 170 -5.35 -4.08 5.23
N THR A 171 -6.28 -5.04 5.16
CA THR A 171 -7.61 -4.85 4.55
C THR A 171 -8.38 -3.68 5.18
N ILE A 172 -8.43 -3.63 6.51
CA ILE A 172 -9.06 -2.52 7.25
C ILE A 172 -8.35 -1.19 6.95
N LEU A 173 -7.02 -1.19 6.86
CA LEU A 173 -6.25 0.00 6.51
C LEU A 173 -6.62 0.50 5.11
N GLN A 174 -6.67 -0.38 4.11
CA GLN A 174 -7.01 0.02 2.74
C GLN A 174 -8.37 0.72 2.68
N TYR A 175 -9.36 0.22 3.42
CA TYR A 175 -10.67 0.88 3.57
C TYR A 175 -10.56 2.24 4.26
N LEU A 176 -9.91 2.30 5.43
CA LEU A 176 -9.80 3.53 6.22
C LEU A 176 -9.11 4.65 5.44
N ILE A 177 -8.03 4.33 4.72
CA ILE A 177 -7.30 5.34 3.94
C ILE A 177 -7.92 5.60 2.57
N GLY A 178 -8.94 4.84 2.15
CA GLY A 178 -9.52 4.95 0.81
C GLY A 178 -8.50 4.66 -0.30
N ASN A 179 -7.74 3.58 -0.17
CA ASN A 179 -6.78 3.16 -1.19
C ASN A 179 -7.47 2.22 -2.19
N SER A 180 -7.96 2.78 -3.31
CA SER A 180 -8.59 2.01 -4.37
C SER A 180 -7.61 1.24 -5.25
N ASP A 181 -6.31 1.57 -5.27
CA ASP A 181 -5.31 0.88 -6.12
C ASP A 181 -4.57 -0.24 -5.37
N ALA A 182 -5.15 -0.75 -4.27
CA ALA A 182 -4.56 -1.77 -3.41
C ALA A 182 -4.57 -3.18 -4.05
N HIS A 183 -3.75 -3.40 -5.07
CA HIS A 183 -3.80 -4.59 -5.91
C HIS A 183 -2.76 -5.66 -5.54
N GLY A 184 -2.80 -6.83 -6.17
CA GLY A 184 -1.96 -7.99 -5.87
C GLY A 184 -0.45 -7.81 -5.99
N LYS A 185 0.03 -6.67 -6.52
CA LYS A 185 1.45 -6.31 -6.56
C LYS A 185 1.88 -5.35 -5.44
N ASN A 186 0.98 -4.95 -4.52
CA ASN A 186 1.28 -4.12 -3.35
C ASN A 186 1.43 -4.93 -2.05
N LEU A 187 1.35 -6.26 -2.14
CA LEU A 187 1.70 -7.18 -1.09
C LEU A 187 2.83 -8.06 -1.60
N SER A 188 3.83 -8.24 -0.75
CA SER A 188 5.02 -9.04 -1.08
C SER A 188 5.44 -9.89 0.10
N PHE A 189 6.21 -10.91 -0.22
CA PHE A 189 6.70 -11.90 0.72
C PHE A 189 8.19 -12.08 0.50
N LEU A 190 8.94 -12.05 1.59
CA LEU A 190 10.33 -12.48 1.65
C LEU A 190 10.33 -14.01 1.58
N VAL A 191 11.18 -14.55 0.71
CA VAL A 191 11.37 -16.00 0.53
C VAL A 191 12.51 -16.43 1.41
N GLU A 192 12.19 -17.18 2.46
CA GLU A 192 13.12 -17.66 3.47
C GLU A 192 13.07 -19.19 3.57
N PRO A 193 14.11 -19.86 4.11
CA PRO A 193 14.15 -21.33 4.18
C PRO A 193 12.95 -21.96 4.91
N GLY A 194 12.34 -21.25 5.87
CA GLY A 194 11.18 -21.73 6.64
C GLY A 194 9.82 -21.49 5.97
N GLY A 195 9.79 -20.92 4.76
CA GLY A 195 8.57 -20.49 4.08
C GLY A 195 8.52 -18.98 3.90
N LEU A 196 7.38 -18.50 3.44
CA LEU A 196 7.19 -17.08 3.15
C LEU A 196 7.12 -16.25 4.43
N ARG A 197 7.59 -15.01 4.37
CA ARG A 197 7.37 -14.01 5.42
C ARG A 197 6.80 -12.74 4.81
N LEU A 198 5.64 -12.29 5.28
CA LEU A 198 5.02 -11.07 4.77
C LEU A 198 5.99 -9.89 4.92
N ALA A 199 6.21 -9.18 3.81
CA ALA A 199 7.08 -8.00 3.78
C ALA A 199 6.38 -6.79 4.43
N PRO A 200 7.13 -5.77 4.88
CA PRO A 200 6.55 -4.51 5.30
C PRO A 200 5.67 -3.90 4.20
N ALA A 201 4.56 -3.27 4.59
CA ALA A 201 3.67 -2.57 3.66
C ALA A 201 4.38 -1.41 2.96
N TYR A 202 4.06 -1.19 1.69
CA TYR A 202 4.61 -0.15 0.83
C TYR A 202 3.53 0.32 -0.14
N ASP A 203 3.73 1.45 -0.81
CA ASP A 203 2.77 1.98 -1.81
C ASP A 203 1.37 2.24 -1.23
N LEU A 204 1.32 2.75 0.00
CA LEU A 204 0.07 3.10 0.67
C LEU A 204 -0.31 4.53 0.35
N VAL A 205 -1.39 4.72 -0.40
CA VAL A 205 -1.85 6.04 -0.84
C VAL A 205 -3.34 6.16 -0.55
N SER A 206 -3.78 7.32 -0.06
CA SER A 206 -5.20 7.67 -0.03
C SER A 206 -5.62 8.14 -1.42
N VAL A 207 -6.23 7.26 -2.22
CA VAL A 207 -6.54 7.52 -3.62
C VAL A 207 -7.85 8.28 -3.78
N CYS A 208 -8.85 8.00 -2.92
CA CYS A 208 -10.19 8.58 -3.02
C CYS A 208 -10.25 10.11 -2.81
N ILE A 209 -9.17 10.77 -2.40
CA ILE A 209 -9.10 12.24 -2.36
C ILE A 209 -8.95 12.86 -3.76
N TYR A 210 -8.49 12.08 -4.75
CA TYR A 210 -8.25 12.55 -6.11
C TYR A 210 -9.51 12.32 -6.96
N PRO A 211 -10.26 13.36 -7.35
CA PRO A 211 -11.59 13.21 -7.96
C PRO A 211 -11.55 12.59 -9.37
N ASP A 212 -10.45 12.74 -10.09
CA ASP A 212 -10.31 12.29 -11.49
C ASP A 212 -9.76 10.85 -11.62
N ILE A 213 -9.70 10.10 -10.51
CA ILE A 213 -9.19 8.73 -10.45
C ILE A 213 -10.33 7.77 -10.13
N GLU A 214 -10.26 6.55 -10.67
CA GLU A 214 -11.24 5.50 -10.35
C GLU A 214 -11.15 5.09 -8.87
N HIS A 215 -12.30 5.10 -8.19
CA HIS A 215 -12.41 4.83 -6.76
C HIS A 215 -12.92 3.42 -6.45
N GLU A 216 -13.23 2.60 -7.47
CA GLU A 216 -13.49 1.18 -7.27
C GLU A 216 -12.21 0.50 -6.75
N PHE A 217 -12.35 -0.29 -5.69
CA PHE A 217 -11.23 -1.01 -5.10
C PHE A 217 -10.64 -2.03 -6.07
N ALA A 218 -9.33 -2.24 -5.98
CA ALA A 218 -8.64 -3.27 -6.74
C ALA A 218 -9.10 -4.70 -6.38
N MET A 219 -9.60 -4.89 -5.16
CA MET A 219 -10.16 -6.13 -4.63
C MET A 219 -11.44 -5.81 -3.84
N ALA A 220 -12.50 -6.58 -4.04
CA ALA A 220 -13.78 -6.35 -3.39
C ALA A 220 -13.76 -6.77 -1.92
N ILE A 221 -14.43 -5.99 -1.07
CA ILE A 221 -14.79 -6.44 0.27
C ILE A 221 -16.11 -7.19 0.13
N GLY A 222 -16.09 -8.52 0.31
CA GLY A 222 -17.19 -9.37 -0.13
C GLY A 222 -17.33 -9.32 -1.65
N ASP A 223 -18.41 -8.72 -2.14
CA ASP A 223 -18.64 -8.46 -3.56
C ASP A 223 -18.66 -6.97 -3.94
N GLU A 224 -18.49 -6.08 -2.97
CA GLU A 224 -18.56 -4.63 -3.18
C GLU A 224 -17.18 -4.03 -3.44
N PHE A 225 -17.09 -3.27 -4.54
CA PHE A 225 -15.89 -2.58 -5.01
C PHE A 225 -15.97 -1.07 -4.69
N ASP A 226 -17.16 -0.52 -4.59
CA ASP A 226 -17.41 0.90 -4.34
C ASP A 226 -17.36 1.18 -2.83
N ILE A 227 -16.31 1.88 -2.38
CA ILE A 227 -16.09 2.25 -0.98
C ILE A 227 -17.31 2.90 -0.33
N SER A 228 -18.13 3.65 -1.08
CA SER A 228 -19.30 4.34 -0.56
C SER A 228 -20.48 3.41 -0.26
N LYS A 229 -20.47 2.19 -0.82
CA LYS A 229 -21.52 1.18 -0.72
C LYS A 229 -21.18 0.03 0.23
N ILE A 230 -19.92 -0.16 0.58
CA ILE A 230 -19.48 -1.18 1.54
C ILE A 230 -20.20 -0.97 2.89
N ARG A 231 -20.88 -2.00 3.38
CA ARG A 231 -21.61 -2.04 4.66
C ARG A 231 -21.28 -3.32 5.44
N ALA A 232 -21.90 -3.47 6.60
CA ALA A 232 -21.72 -4.62 7.49
C ALA A 232 -21.89 -6.00 6.81
N PHE A 233 -22.77 -6.11 5.80
CA PHE A 233 -22.94 -7.35 5.05
C PHE A 233 -21.66 -7.73 4.31
N ASP A 234 -21.08 -6.80 3.55
CA ASP A 234 -19.87 -7.00 2.75
C ASP A 234 -18.68 -7.42 3.62
N TRP A 235 -18.55 -6.82 4.81
CA TRP A 235 -17.54 -7.22 5.78
C TRP A 235 -17.78 -8.60 6.39
N ALA A 236 -19.04 -8.99 6.60
CA ALA A 236 -19.37 -10.32 7.08
C ALA A 236 -19.11 -11.39 6.00
N ASP A 237 -19.42 -11.10 4.75
CA ASP A 237 -19.13 -11.94 3.59
C ASP A 237 -17.61 -12.07 3.36
N PHE A 238 -16.86 -10.96 3.39
CA PHE A 238 -15.40 -10.97 3.41
C PHE A 238 -14.85 -11.90 4.49
N ALA A 239 -15.39 -11.79 5.71
CA ALA A 239 -14.95 -12.61 6.83
C ALA A 239 -15.19 -14.10 6.57
N GLU A 240 -16.35 -14.46 6.04
CA GLU A 240 -16.70 -15.83 5.67
C GLU A 240 -15.74 -16.39 4.60
N ARG A 241 -15.61 -15.69 3.46
CA ARG A 241 -14.77 -16.11 2.33
C ARG A 241 -13.30 -16.24 2.70
N CYS A 242 -12.80 -15.35 3.56
CA CYS A 242 -11.40 -15.38 4.00
C CYS A 242 -11.15 -16.29 5.21
N GLY A 243 -12.19 -16.94 5.76
CA GLY A 243 -12.12 -17.76 6.97
C GLY A 243 -11.73 -16.96 8.23
N VAL A 244 -12.08 -15.68 8.29
CA VAL A 244 -11.80 -14.77 9.41
C VAL A 244 -12.98 -14.81 10.38
N GLU A 245 -12.69 -15.04 11.66
CA GLU A 245 -13.74 -15.01 12.68
C GLU A 245 -14.29 -13.58 12.84
N ARG A 246 -15.62 -13.43 12.79
CA ARG A 246 -16.28 -12.12 12.73
C ARG A 246 -16.01 -11.26 13.96
N ARG A 247 -15.94 -11.84 15.18
CA ARG A 247 -15.60 -11.07 16.40
C ARG A 247 -14.16 -10.60 16.37
N LEU A 248 -13.23 -11.39 15.83
CA LEU A 248 -11.84 -10.98 15.60
C LEU A 248 -11.79 -9.79 14.63
N LEU A 249 -12.48 -9.87 13.50
CA LEU A 249 -12.56 -8.76 12.54
C LEU A 249 -13.07 -7.48 13.22
N VAL A 250 -14.21 -7.56 13.90
CA VAL A 250 -14.80 -6.43 14.65
C VAL A 250 -13.85 -5.89 15.73
N ARG A 251 -13.12 -6.77 16.42
CA ARG A 251 -12.14 -6.35 17.43
C ARG A 251 -11.00 -5.54 16.80
N GLU A 252 -10.43 -6.01 15.69
CA GLU A 252 -9.36 -5.29 15.01
C GLU A 252 -9.86 -3.99 14.37
N MET A 253 -11.08 -3.96 13.81
CA MET A 253 -11.72 -2.72 13.33
C MET A 253 -11.80 -1.67 14.44
N ASN A 254 -12.39 -2.02 15.58
CA ASN A 254 -12.53 -1.08 16.72
C ASN A 254 -11.16 -0.60 17.24
N ARG A 255 -10.17 -1.50 17.28
CA ARG A 255 -8.79 -1.14 17.66
C ARG A 255 -8.19 -0.12 16.69
N MET A 256 -8.32 -0.35 15.39
CA MET A 256 -7.78 0.53 14.36
C MET A 256 -8.52 1.87 14.29
N ILE A 257 -9.85 1.88 14.39
CA ILE A 257 -10.66 3.11 14.48
C ILE A 257 -10.18 4.00 15.63
N LYS A 258 -10.03 3.42 16.83
CA LYS A 258 -9.54 4.15 18.01
C LYS A 258 -8.14 4.71 17.77
N ALA A 259 -7.26 3.90 17.20
CA ALA A 259 -5.88 4.33 16.94
C ALA A 259 -5.83 5.44 15.88
N VAL A 260 -6.58 5.35 14.78
CA VAL A 260 -6.69 6.41 13.76
C VAL A 260 -7.10 7.74 14.39
N ARG A 261 -8.19 7.75 15.18
CA ARG A 261 -8.66 8.96 15.88
C ARG A 261 -7.60 9.61 16.77
N ILE A 262 -6.73 8.81 17.38
CA ILE A 262 -5.64 9.29 18.26
C ILE A 262 -4.41 9.76 17.44
N GLN A 263 -4.09 9.08 16.35
CA GLN A 263 -2.82 9.27 15.63
C GLN A 263 -2.91 10.35 14.54
N LEU A 264 -4.06 10.54 13.88
CA LEU A 264 -4.18 11.52 12.81
C LEU A 264 -3.76 12.94 13.22
N PRO A 265 -4.22 13.51 14.35
CA PRO A 265 -3.81 14.85 14.75
C PRO A 265 -2.29 14.96 15.01
N LYS A 266 -1.68 13.88 15.52
CA LYS A 266 -0.24 13.84 15.79
C LYS A 266 0.58 13.79 14.51
N LEU A 267 0.12 13.01 13.53
CA LEU A 267 0.77 12.87 12.24
C LEU A 267 0.62 14.16 11.40
N LEU A 268 -0.54 14.82 11.46
CA LEU A 268 -0.76 16.12 10.80
C LEU A 268 0.17 17.20 11.34
N ALA A 269 0.52 17.13 12.63
CA ALA A 269 1.40 18.08 13.30
C ALA A 269 2.90 17.81 13.06
N LEU A 270 3.27 16.83 12.22
CA LEU A 270 4.67 16.56 11.89
C LEU A 270 5.29 17.76 11.14
N PRO A 271 6.55 18.11 11.44
CA PRO A 271 7.24 19.24 10.81
C PRO A 271 7.63 18.96 9.35
N ASP A 272 7.46 17.73 8.89
CA ASP A 272 7.85 17.29 7.55
C ASP A 272 7.06 17.97 6.43
N TYR A 273 5.88 18.53 6.70
CA TYR A 273 4.94 19.00 5.67
C TYR A 273 4.91 20.52 5.50
N THR A 274 4.85 20.96 4.25
CA THR A 274 4.56 22.35 3.87
C THR A 274 3.08 22.71 4.11
N ALA A 275 2.74 24.00 4.10
CA ALA A 275 1.36 24.44 4.31
C ALA A 275 0.37 23.85 3.28
N ASP A 276 0.75 23.82 2.01
CA ASP A 276 -0.08 23.23 0.94
C ASP A 276 -0.27 21.72 1.13
N GLU A 277 0.79 21.01 1.54
CA GLU A 277 0.71 19.58 1.83
C GLU A 277 -0.18 19.32 3.04
N GLN A 278 -0.12 20.16 4.09
CA GLN A 278 -0.99 20.04 5.25
C GLN A 278 -2.47 20.18 4.88
N ALA A 279 -2.82 21.06 3.94
CA ALA A 279 -4.20 21.19 3.46
C ALA A 279 -4.69 19.87 2.82
N THR A 280 -3.90 19.27 1.91
CA THR A 280 -4.23 17.96 1.33
C THR A 280 -4.28 16.85 2.38
N LEU A 281 -3.34 16.82 3.32
CA LEU A 281 -3.33 15.81 4.39
C LEU A 281 -4.50 15.97 5.36
N GLN A 282 -5.03 17.19 5.53
CA GLN A 282 -6.26 17.42 6.27
C GLN A 282 -7.47 16.80 5.55
N GLU A 283 -7.54 16.88 4.21
CA GLU A 283 -8.57 16.19 3.42
C GLU A 283 -8.46 14.67 3.56
N VAL A 284 -7.24 14.12 3.47
CA VAL A 284 -6.95 12.70 3.74
C VAL A 284 -7.44 12.30 5.13
N SER A 285 -7.14 13.12 6.14
CA SER A 285 -7.55 12.84 7.52
C SER A 285 -9.08 12.90 7.68
N ASN A 286 -9.74 13.87 7.05
CA ASN A 286 -11.20 13.98 7.07
C ASN A 286 -11.87 12.77 6.42
N LEU A 287 -11.35 12.28 5.30
CA LEU A 287 -11.79 11.03 4.68
C LEU A 287 -11.64 9.87 5.66
N MET A 288 -10.47 9.69 6.28
CA MET A 288 -10.22 8.60 7.22
C MET A 288 -11.14 8.64 8.45
N ILE A 289 -11.47 9.84 8.96
CA ILE A 289 -12.45 9.99 10.06
C ILE A 289 -13.84 9.56 9.61
N LYS A 290 -14.28 9.99 8.42
CA LYS A 290 -15.57 9.57 7.84
C LYS A 290 -15.63 8.05 7.65
N GLN A 291 -14.57 7.44 7.12
CA GLN A 291 -14.50 5.98 6.96
C GLN A 291 -14.50 5.26 8.32
N ALA A 292 -13.80 5.81 9.31
CA ALA A 292 -13.80 5.26 10.67
C ALA A 292 -15.20 5.30 11.33
N GLU A 293 -15.99 6.35 11.09
CA GLU A 293 -17.37 6.45 11.57
C GLU A 293 -18.29 5.42 10.91
N GLN A 294 -18.19 5.26 9.59
CA GLN A 294 -18.94 4.24 8.85
C GLN A 294 -18.56 2.83 9.31
N LEU A 295 -17.26 2.55 9.42
CA LEU A 295 -16.76 1.26 9.88
C LEU A 295 -17.18 0.95 11.33
N GLU A 296 -17.26 1.95 12.20
CA GLU A 296 -17.79 1.79 13.57
C GLU A 296 -19.28 1.45 13.60
N ALA A 297 -20.08 2.01 12.67
CA ALA A 297 -21.48 1.64 12.52
C ALA A 297 -21.61 0.19 12.03
N ASP A 298 -20.84 -0.19 11.02
CA ASP A 298 -20.87 -1.54 10.43
C ASP A 298 -20.41 -2.61 11.43
N ALA A 299 -19.35 -2.34 12.19
CA ALA A 299 -18.80 -3.26 13.19
C ALA A 299 -19.83 -3.73 14.24
N LYS A 300 -20.85 -2.92 14.54
CA LYS A 300 -21.94 -3.27 15.47
C LYS A 300 -22.91 -4.31 14.91
N MET A 301 -22.92 -4.48 13.59
CA MET A 301 -23.87 -5.31 12.86
C MET A 301 -23.25 -6.58 12.28
N ILE A 302 -21.95 -6.60 11.96
CA ILE A 302 -21.24 -7.74 11.32
C ILE A 302 -21.54 -9.10 11.99
N THR A 303 -21.51 -9.16 13.33
CA THR A 303 -21.75 -10.41 14.07
C THR A 303 -23.21 -10.88 14.07
N LYS A 304 -24.13 -10.04 13.58
CA LYS A 304 -25.57 -10.29 13.49
C LYS A 304 -26.02 -10.56 12.05
N VAL A 305 -25.13 -10.40 11.07
CA VAL A 305 -25.44 -10.65 9.65
C VAL A 305 -25.72 -12.14 9.45
N VAL A 306 -26.83 -12.44 8.78
CA VAL A 306 -27.13 -13.78 8.27
C VAL A 306 -26.63 -13.83 6.82
N LEU A 307 -25.74 -14.78 6.53
CA LEU A 307 -25.35 -15.11 5.16
C LEU A 307 -26.22 -16.31 4.77
N GLU A 308 -27.04 -16.16 3.73
CA GLU A 308 -27.85 -17.23 3.15
C GLU A 308 -27.15 -17.82 1.91
#